data_AF-A0A087DIQ2-F1
#
_entry.id   AF-A0A087DIQ2-F1
#
_cell.length_a   1.000
_cell.length_b   1.000
_cell.length_c   1.000
_cell.angle_alpha   90.00
_cell.angle_beta   90.00
_cell.angle_gamma   90.00
#
_symmetry.space_group_name_H-M   'P 1'
#
loop_
_entity.id
_entity.type
_entity.pdbx_description
1 polymer ?
#
loop_
_entity_poly.entity_id
_entity_poly.type
_entity_poly.pdbx_seq_one_letter_code
_entity_poly.pdbx_strand_id
1 'polypeptide(L)'
;GVAIGAGMIAVGFAAAPLFSPDAAVQSLIVVGMVTQGVFLPLCGWMWALDGILIGAGDYRYLAATCGATAVAYLLALAGVGALAGTAAFDAPAARMVALWAVLNVVFIGLRATFNGIRAHGDAWMGD
;
A
#
# COMPACT_ATOMS: atom_id res chain seq x y z
N GLY A 1 12.13 -2.91 -5.18
CA GLY A 1 10.80 -2.40 -5.54
C GLY A 1 10.39 -2.80 -6.95
N VAL A 2 10.92 -2.13 -7.98
CA VAL A 2 10.54 -2.33 -9.40
C VAL A 2 10.59 -3.79 -9.86
N ALA A 3 11.71 -4.48 -9.68
CA ALA A 3 11.85 -5.87 -10.11
C ALA A 3 10.83 -6.81 -9.42
N ILE A 4 10.60 -6.61 -8.12
CA ILE A 4 9.59 -7.38 -7.36
C ILE A 4 8.17 -7.03 -7.84
N GLY A 5 7.89 -5.76 -8.12
CA GLY A 5 6.61 -5.31 -8.69
C GLY A 5 6.31 -5.95 -10.04
N ALA A 6 7.29 -5.95 -10.95
CA ALA A 6 7.18 -6.62 -12.24
C ALA A 6 7.00 -8.14 -12.10
N GLY A 7 7.75 -8.77 -11.19
CA GLY A 7 7.60 -10.19 -10.87
C GLY A 7 6.21 -10.51 -10.32
N MET A 8 5.68 -9.67 -9.44
CA MET A 8 4.35 -9.86 -8.87
C MET A 8 3.24 -9.71 -9.92
N ILE A 9 3.36 -8.76 -10.84
CA ILE A 9 2.47 -8.64 -11.99
C ILE A 9 2.50 -9.92 -12.83
N ALA A 10 3.69 -10.39 -13.21
CA ALA A 10 3.85 -11.58 -14.05
C ALA A 10 3.28 -12.83 -13.38
N VAL A 11 3.57 -13.03 -12.09
CA VAL A 11 3.02 -14.15 -11.30
C VAL A 11 1.51 -14.03 -11.19
N GLY A 12 0.94 -12.83 -11.07
CA GLY A 12 -0.52 -12.67 -11.02
C GLY A 12 -1.22 -13.22 -12.24
N PHE A 13 -0.69 -12.97 -13.44
CA PHE A 13 -1.23 -13.53 -14.68
C PHE A 13 -1.03 -15.05 -14.79
N ALA A 14 0.10 -15.58 -14.33
CA ALA A 14 0.42 -17.00 -14.48
C ALA A 14 -0.21 -17.91 -13.41
N ALA A 15 -0.32 -17.42 -12.17
CA ALA A 15 -0.61 -18.22 -11.00
C ALA A 15 -2.04 -18.04 -10.46
N ALA A 16 -2.84 -17.09 -10.97
CA ALA A 16 -4.23 -16.91 -10.52
C ALA A 16 -5.07 -18.22 -10.52
N PRO A 17 -4.96 -19.11 -11.54
CA PRO A 17 -5.68 -20.39 -11.54
C PRO A 17 -5.28 -21.36 -10.42
N LEU A 18 -4.10 -21.19 -9.81
CA LEU A 18 -3.66 -22.01 -8.68
C LEU A 18 -4.44 -21.72 -7.40
N PHE A 19 -5.05 -20.53 -7.29
CA PHE A 19 -5.74 -20.08 -6.07
C PHE A 19 -7.26 -20.26 -6.15
N SER A 20 -7.85 -20.29 -7.35
CA SER A 20 -9.29 -20.44 -7.50
C SER A 20 -9.67 -21.01 -8.88
N PRO A 21 -10.65 -21.91 -8.98
CA PRO A 21 -11.22 -22.34 -10.26
C PRO A 21 -12.18 -21.32 -10.88
N ASP A 22 -12.65 -20.32 -10.12
CA ASP A 22 -13.58 -19.29 -10.61
C ASP A 22 -12.85 -18.17 -11.38
N ALA A 23 -13.21 -17.99 -12.65
CA ALA A 23 -12.65 -16.96 -13.53
C ALA A 23 -12.85 -15.53 -12.99
N ALA A 24 -13.95 -15.25 -12.29
CA ALA A 24 -14.19 -13.94 -11.70
C ALA A 24 -13.18 -13.65 -10.58
N VAL A 25 -12.90 -14.64 -9.73
CA VAL A 25 -11.90 -14.54 -8.66
C VAL A 25 -10.48 -14.43 -9.23
N GLN A 26 -10.15 -15.22 -10.26
CA GLN A 26 -8.86 -15.11 -10.95
C GLN A 26 -8.62 -13.71 -11.51
N SER A 27 -9.64 -13.12 -12.16
CA SER A 27 -9.54 -11.73 -12.64
C SER A 27 -9.28 -10.74 -11.51
N LEU A 28 -9.91 -10.92 -10.34
CA LEU A 28 -9.69 -10.05 -9.19
C LEU A 28 -8.29 -10.22 -8.58
N ILE A 29 -7.75 -11.44 -8.57
CA ILE A 29 -6.36 -11.71 -8.18
C ILE A 29 -5.41 -10.93 -9.08
N VAL A 30 -5.56 -11.06 -10.40
CA VAL A 30 -4.73 -10.34 -11.38
C VAL A 30 -4.81 -8.83 -11.14
N VAL A 31 -6.02 -8.26 -11.01
CA VAL A 31 -6.22 -6.83 -10.76
C VAL A 31 -5.54 -6.37 -9.46
N GLY A 32 -5.68 -7.13 -8.37
CA GLY A 32 -5.05 -6.83 -7.09
C GLY A 32 -3.52 -6.89 -7.18
N MET A 33 -2.97 -7.94 -7.80
CA MET A 33 -1.53 -8.12 -7.98
C MET A 33 -0.92 -7.07 -8.91
N VAL A 34 -1.63 -6.65 -9.95
CA VAL A 34 -1.21 -5.53 -10.81
C VAL A 34 -1.18 -4.23 -10.04
N THR A 35 -2.26 -3.92 -9.33
CA THR A 35 -2.37 -2.70 -8.52
C THR A 35 -1.22 -2.64 -7.50
N GLN A 36 -1.01 -3.71 -6.73
CA GLN A 36 0.08 -3.79 -5.78
C GLN A 36 1.47 -3.77 -6.43
N GLY A 37 1.62 -4.44 -7.58
CA GLY A 37 2.83 -4.45 -8.39
C GLY A 37 3.33 -3.05 -8.77
N VAL A 38 2.40 -2.16 -9.14
CA VAL A 38 2.68 -0.76 -9.47
C VAL A 38 3.19 0.02 -8.26
N PHE A 39 2.68 -0.25 -7.05
CA PHE A 39 3.06 0.47 -5.84
C PHE A 39 4.27 -0.12 -5.10
N LEU A 40 4.69 -1.34 -5.41
CA LEU A 40 5.84 -2.01 -4.81
C LEU A 40 7.17 -1.23 -4.82
N PRO A 41 7.48 -0.38 -5.83
CA PRO A 41 8.61 0.55 -5.75
C PRO A 41 8.53 1.49 -4.53
N LEU A 42 7.37 2.12 -4.33
CA LEU A 42 7.12 3.02 -3.20
C LEU A 42 7.13 2.26 -1.87
N CYS A 43 6.43 1.11 -1.81
CA CYS A 43 6.38 0.28 -0.61
C CYS A 43 7.78 -0.15 -0.17
N GLY A 44 8.59 -0.64 -1.12
CA GLY A 44 9.95 -1.10 -0.83
C GLY A 44 10.85 0.01 -0.29
N TRP A 45 10.74 1.24 -0.82
CA TRP A 45 11.48 2.38 -0.29
C TRP A 45 11.02 2.78 1.12
N MET A 46 9.71 2.88 1.32
CA MET A 46 9.12 3.22 2.61
C MET A 46 9.49 2.20 3.71
N TRP A 47 9.38 0.90 3.41
CA TRP A 47 9.73 -0.17 4.35
C TRP A 47 11.23 -0.19 4.68
N ALA A 48 12.09 0.18 3.74
CA ALA A 48 13.52 0.32 4.01
C ALA A 48 13.80 1.46 5.00
N LEU A 49 13.17 2.63 4.80
CA LEU A 49 13.28 3.76 5.74
C LEU A 49 12.73 3.40 7.11
N ASP A 50 11.63 2.65 7.17
CA ASP A 50 11.10 2.13 8.44
C ASP A 50 12.14 1.31 9.18
N GLY A 51 12.78 0.36 8.51
CA GLY A 51 13.82 -0.47 9.11
C GLY A 51 14.98 0.37 9.67
N ILE A 52 15.40 1.40 8.94
CA ILE A 52 16.48 2.31 9.37
C ILE A 52 16.07 3.08 10.62
N LEU A 53 14.89 3.72 10.62
CA LEU A 53 14.42 4.55 11.74
C LEU A 53 14.11 3.70 12.99
N ILE A 54 13.58 2.48 12.81
CA ILE A 54 13.41 1.50 13.89
C ILE A 54 14.77 1.09 14.45
N GLY A 55 15.75 0.83 13.57
CA GLY A 55 17.12 0.48 13.97
C GLY A 55 17.83 1.59 14.73
N ALA A 56 17.53 2.85 14.42
CA ALA A 56 18.05 4.03 15.11
C ALA A 56 17.31 4.39 16.41
N GLY A 57 16.23 3.68 16.75
CA GLY A 57 15.50 3.89 18.00
C GLY A 57 14.45 5.01 17.97
N ASP A 58 14.07 5.51 16.80
CA ASP A 58 13.10 6.62 16.63
C ASP A 58 11.62 6.19 16.83
N TYR A 59 11.38 5.33 17.83
CA TYR A 59 10.11 4.62 18.03
C TYR A 59 8.93 5.55 18.31
N ARG A 60 9.14 6.62 19.08
CA ARG A 60 8.07 7.56 19.45
C ARG A 60 7.53 8.29 18.23
N TYR A 61 8.42 8.75 17.35
CA TYR A 61 8.06 9.40 16.09
C TYR A 61 7.31 8.41 15.17
N LEU A 62 7.84 7.20 15.02
CA LEU A 62 7.23 6.16 14.19
C LEU A 62 5.85 5.75 14.69
N ALA A 63 5.67 5.59 16.00
CA ALA A 63 4.38 5.26 16.59
C ALA A 63 3.34 6.38 16.37
N ALA A 64 3.72 7.63 16.61
CA ALA A 64 2.83 8.77 16.43
C ALA A 64 2.40 8.94 14.96
N THR A 65 3.36 8.89 14.04
CA THR A 65 3.08 9.04 12.61
C THR A 65 2.31 7.86 12.04
N CYS A 66 2.63 6.63 12.44
CA CYS A 66 1.87 5.44 12.05
C CYS A 66 0.42 5.50 12.54
N GLY A 67 0.20 5.96 13.80
CA GLY A 67 -1.14 6.18 14.34
C GLY A 67 -1.92 7.22 13.53
N ALA A 68 -1.31 8.36 13.20
CA ALA A 68 -1.93 9.39 12.37
C ALA A 68 -2.26 8.87 10.96
N THR A 69 -1.33 8.13 10.33
CA THR A 69 -1.57 7.47 9.05
C THR A 69 -2.73 6.48 9.14
N ALA A 70 -2.80 5.66 10.18
CA ALA A 70 -3.87 4.67 10.34
C ALA A 70 -5.25 5.34 10.42
N VAL A 71 -5.37 6.43 11.19
CA VAL A 71 -6.61 7.22 11.23
C VAL A 71 -6.95 7.79 9.85
N ALA A 72 -6.00 8.40 9.16
CA ALA A 72 -6.22 8.96 7.82
C ALA A 72 -6.64 7.87 6.81
N TYR A 73 -6.02 6.70 6.87
CA TYR A 73 -6.37 5.55 6.04
C TYR A 73 -7.79 5.06 6.32
N LEU A 74 -8.19 4.91 7.59
CA LEU A 74 -9.54 4.48 7.95
C LEU A 74 -10.60 5.49 7.49
N LEU A 75 -10.33 6.79 7.61
CA LEU A 75 -11.22 7.84 7.12
C LEU A 75 -11.34 7.78 5.59
N ALA A 76 -10.22 7.63 4.87
CA ALA A 76 -10.22 7.49 3.42
C ALA A 76 -10.97 6.23 2.97
N LEU A 77 -10.79 5.11 3.67
CA LEU A 77 -11.47 3.86 3.40
C LEU A 77 -12.98 3.97 3.65
N ALA A 78 -13.39 4.63 4.74
CA ALA A 78 -14.80 4.92 5.02
C ALA A 78 -15.41 5.80 3.92
N GLY A 79 -14.68 6.81 3.45
CA GLY A 79 -15.11 7.66 2.33
C GLY A 79 -15.31 6.88 1.03
N VAL A 80 -14.38 5.98 0.69
CA VAL A 80 -14.53 5.08 -0.47
C VAL A 80 -15.68 4.09 -0.26
N GLY A 81 -15.85 3.57 0.95
CA GLY A 81 -16.97 2.70 1.32
C GLY A 81 -18.33 3.38 1.16
N ALA A 82 -18.43 4.69 1.45
CA ALA A 82 -19.64 5.47 1.24
C ALA A 82 -20.00 5.64 -0.25
N LEU A 83 -19.03 5.45 -1.16
CA LEU A 83 -19.25 5.44 -2.61
C LEU A 83 -19.61 4.05 -3.15
N ALA A 84 -19.65 3.02 -2.29
CA ALA A 84 -20.06 1.68 -2.69
C ALA A 84 -21.52 1.70 -3.17
N GLY A 85 -21.78 1.11 -4.33
CA GLY A 85 -23.10 1.11 -4.97
C GLY A 85 -23.36 2.29 -5.91
N THR A 86 -22.43 3.25 -6.02
CA THR A 86 -22.45 4.23 -7.12
C THR A 86 -21.98 3.59 -8.42
N ALA A 87 -22.33 4.19 -9.57
CA ALA A 87 -21.89 3.73 -10.89
C ALA A 87 -20.35 3.63 -11.01
N ALA A 88 -19.61 4.47 -10.29
CA ALA A 88 -18.14 4.43 -10.26
C ALA A 88 -17.56 3.15 -9.60
N PHE A 89 -18.35 2.45 -8.78
CA PHE A 89 -17.93 1.27 -8.02
C PHE A 89 -18.79 0.04 -8.31
N ASP A 90 -19.50 0.02 -9.44
CA ASP A 90 -20.38 -1.09 -9.83
C ASP A 90 -19.57 -2.34 -10.20
N ALA A 91 -18.42 -2.15 -10.86
CA ALA A 91 -17.51 -3.23 -11.25
C ALA A 91 -16.69 -3.75 -10.05
N PRO A 92 -16.63 -5.09 -9.83
CA PRO A 92 -15.76 -5.70 -8.82
C PRO A 92 -14.28 -5.30 -8.94
N ALA A 93 -13.78 -5.15 -10.18
CA ALA A 93 -12.41 -4.71 -10.45
C ALA A 93 -12.15 -3.28 -9.95
N ALA A 94 -13.10 -2.36 -10.12
CA ALA A 94 -12.96 -0.98 -9.64
C ALA A 94 -12.87 -0.94 -8.11
N ARG A 95 -13.69 -1.75 -7.42
CA ARG A 95 -13.61 -1.90 -5.95
C ARG A 95 -12.26 -2.47 -5.53
N MET A 96 -11.76 -3.51 -6.22
CA MET A 96 -10.45 -4.10 -5.93
C MET A 96 -9.31 -3.08 -6.09
N VAL A 97 -9.28 -2.35 -7.22
CA VAL A 97 -8.28 -1.29 -7.45
C VAL A 97 -8.37 -0.23 -6.37
N ALA A 98 -9.57 0.25 -6.04
CA ALA A 98 -9.74 1.32 -5.07
C ALA A 98 -9.30 0.92 -3.65
N LEU A 99 -9.64 -0.29 -3.19
CA LEU A 99 -9.22 -0.79 -1.88
C LEU A 99 -7.69 -0.81 -1.76
N TRP A 100 -7.01 -1.36 -2.76
CA TRP A 100 -5.55 -1.41 -2.77
C TRP A 100 -4.92 -0.04 -3.03
N ALA A 101 -5.53 0.80 -3.86
CA ALA A 101 -5.04 2.16 -4.14
C ALA A 101 -5.12 3.03 -2.88
N VAL A 102 -6.21 2.97 -2.11
CA VAL A 102 -6.33 3.72 -0.84
C VAL A 102 -5.26 3.29 0.16
N LEU A 103 -5.01 1.97 0.28
CA LEU A 103 -3.92 1.48 1.11
C LEU A 103 -2.56 2.05 0.66
N ASN A 104 -2.23 1.98 -0.62
CA ASN A 104 -0.92 2.43 -1.08
C ASN A 104 -0.77 3.95 -1.10
N VAL A 105 -1.77 4.68 -1.58
CA VAL A 105 -1.69 6.14 -1.72
C VAL A 105 -1.78 6.80 -0.36
N VAL A 106 -2.71 6.37 0.49
CA VAL A 106 -2.92 7.00 1.80
C VAL A 106 -2.00 6.40 2.83
N PHE A 107 -2.09 5.10 3.09
CA PHE A 107 -1.32 4.51 4.19
C PHE A 107 0.18 4.49 3.87
N ILE A 108 0.57 3.84 2.77
CA ILE A 108 1.99 3.76 2.38
C ILE A 108 2.53 5.14 1.99
N GLY A 109 1.77 5.94 1.23
CA GLY A 109 2.21 7.27 0.79
C GLY A 109 2.45 8.25 1.94
N LEU A 110 1.56 8.31 2.94
CA LEU A 110 1.79 9.17 4.12
C LEU A 110 2.97 8.66 4.94
N ARG A 111 3.13 7.35 5.11
CA ARG A 111 4.30 6.76 5.78
C ARG A 111 5.60 7.11 5.08
N ALA A 112 5.63 6.95 3.76
CA ALA A 112 6.76 7.29 2.91
C ALA A 112 7.10 8.79 3.03
N THR A 113 6.08 9.65 3.12
CA THR A 113 6.25 11.08 3.31
C THR A 113 6.83 11.40 4.68
N PHE A 114 6.22 10.91 5.78
CA PHE A 114 6.71 11.15 7.13
C PHE A 114 8.14 10.63 7.32
N ASN A 115 8.39 9.38 6.94
CA ASN A 115 9.72 8.79 7.04
C ASN A 115 10.74 9.49 6.14
N GLY A 116 10.35 9.88 4.93
CA GLY A 116 11.21 10.62 4.00
C GLY A 116 11.62 11.98 4.59
N ILE A 117 10.66 12.74 5.11
CA ILE A 117 10.93 14.01 5.80
C ILE A 117 11.84 13.76 7.02
N ARG A 118 11.57 12.70 7.78
CA ARG A 118 12.36 12.36 8.97
C ARG A 118 13.81 12.04 8.64
N ALA A 119 14.03 11.28 7.55
CA ALA A 119 15.35 10.87 7.08
C ALA A 119 16.20 12.02 6.55
N HIS A 120 15.60 13.15 6.17
CA HIS A 120 16.34 14.34 5.72
C HIS A 120 16.94 15.18 6.87
N GLY A 121 16.52 14.97 8.11
CA GLY A 121 17.08 15.65 9.28
C GLY A 121 17.93 14.73 10.13
N ASP A 122 18.64 15.28 11.12
CA ASP A 122 19.57 14.51 11.95
C ASP A 122 18.97 14.00 13.25
N ALA A 123 17.78 14.48 13.64
CA ALA A 123 17.21 14.17 14.95
C ALA A 123 16.90 12.67 15.18
N TRP A 124 17.01 11.81 14.16
CA TRP A 124 16.82 10.35 14.28
C TRP A 124 18.14 9.62 14.54
N MET A 125 19.29 10.29 14.37
CA MET A 125 20.61 9.67 14.49
C MET A 125 21.13 9.58 15.94
N GLY A 126 20.37 10.07 16.92
CA GLY A 126 20.82 10.17 18.30
C GLY A 126 21.92 11.23 18.49
N ASP A 127 22.22 11.55 19.75
CA ASP A 127 23.47 12.23 20.13
C ASP A 127 24.57 11.19 20.38
#